data_AF-A0A4Y9FWX9-F1
#
_entry.id   AF-A0A4Y9FWX9-F1
#
_cell.length_a   1.000
_cell.length_b   1.000
_cell.length_c   1.000
_cell.angle_alpha   90.00
_cell.angle_beta   90.00
_cell.angle_gamma   90.00
#
_symmetry.space_group_name_H-M   'P 1'
#
loop_
_entity.id
_entity.type
_entity.pdbx_description
1 polymer ?
#
loop_
_entity_poly.entity_id
_entity_poly.type
_entity_poly.pdbx_seq_one_letter_code
_entity_poly.pdbx_strand_id
1 'polypeptide(L)'
;MTARSRSARLAGDVGMAVECAFEARDEYRRAAAREEPPPSAPRLMFEWALAFVVGGPMERTGWDTQPEAQLEETYSSAFARADYDIASGAAAEMAWLNSFAGRADATAQWIERASAVHHARPGTAAGLSSAARLAESMRRSDALDFRGALASLVALSGDHLYDHRILAATAAVMYAVHLGPIEIGRAKSELARTCETSPPGLLAAPLNAGALAYAESYRLLLEGSPARALRLLQAPAGVRLPLYAEARRASALLQAGDLHAAEMSAMAAIEEGGAMPRFVIEAWAVLAVVQLRGGAREAARESFGRAVALADRDTLPVALGLIGSTDFADLRGFVERSHDSASLVSLARQHMRRPEPAVTLASLTPRERRVLETIDAVRSIAATAAQLEVSANTVKSQLQAIYRKLGVSRRHDMLRVAREQGLL
;
A
#
# COMPACT_ATOMS: atom_id res chain seq x y z
N MET A 1 -1.74 -11.59 -33.33
CA MET A 1 -1.89 -11.78 -31.87
C MET A 1 -1.64 -10.52 -31.05
N THR A 2 -0.53 -9.79 -31.25
CA THR A 2 -0.20 -8.57 -30.47
C THR A 2 -1.28 -7.49 -30.44
N ALA A 3 -1.90 -7.16 -31.58
CA ALA A 3 -2.97 -6.15 -31.61
C ALA A 3 -4.21 -6.57 -30.78
N ARG A 4 -4.55 -7.87 -30.80
CA ARG A 4 -5.63 -8.43 -29.96
C ARG A 4 -5.27 -8.35 -28.48
N SER A 5 -4.03 -8.69 -28.12
CA SER A 5 -3.53 -8.56 -26.74
C SER A 5 -3.66 -7.13 -26.23
N ARG A 6 -3.21 -6.14 -27.01
CA ARG A 6 -3.34 -4.71 -26.65
C ARG A 6 -4.79 -4.28 -26.48
N SER A 7 -5.68 -4.61 -27.42
CA SER A 7 -7.10 -4.26 -27.31
C SER A 7 -7.76 -4.90 -26.08
N ALA A 8 -7.45 -6.18 -25.81
CA ALA A 8 -7.92 -6.89 -24.62
C ALA A 8 -7.44 -6.20 -23.32
N ARG A 9 -6.15 -5.83 -23.27
CA ARG A 9 -5.54 -5.14 -22.13
C ARG A 9 -6.23 -3.81 -21.84
N LEU A 10 -6.45 -2.99 -22.86
CA LEU A 10 -7.13 -1.68 -22.72
C LEU A 10 -8.61 -1.80 -22.34
N ALA A 11 -9.27 -2.90 -22.75
CA ALA A 11 -10.63 -3.22 -22.32
C ALA A 11 -10.70 -3.83 -20.90
N GLY A 12 -9.55 -4.29 -20.37
CA GLY A 12 -9.42 -4.99 -19.10
C GLY A 12 -9.77 -6.48 -19.14
N ASP A 13 -9.79 -7.08 -20.32
CA ASP A 13 -9.79 -8.54 -20.47
C ASP A 13 -8.36 -9.07 -20.32
N VAL A 14 -7.92 -9.17 -19.07
CA VAL A 14 -6.55 -9.55 -18.70
C VAL A 14 -6.21 -10.97 -19.16
N GLY A 15 -7.16 -11.89 -19.08
CA GLY A 15 -6.96 -13.28 -19.50
C GLY A 15 -6.63 -13.37 -20.99
N MET A 16 -7.48 -12.77 -21.84
CA MET A 16 -7.23 -12.72 -23.27
C MET A 16 -5.96 -11.92 -23.61
N ALA A 17 -5.67 -10.84 -22.87
CA ALA A 17 -4.45 -10.05 -23.08
C ALA A 17 -3.19 -10.88 -22.88
N VAL A 18 -3.10 -11.63 -21.78
CA VAL A 18 -1.96 -12.47 -21.42
C VAL A 18 -1.83 -13.66 -22.36
N GLU A 19 -2.94 -14.35 -22.66
CA GLU A 19 -2.96 -15.47 -23.60
C GLU A 19 -2.45 -15.04 -24.99
N CYS A 20 -3.01 -13.96 -25.53
CA CYS A 20 -2.58 -13.44 -26.83
C CYS A 20 -1.13 -12.95 -26.83
N ALA A 21 -0.64 -12.39 -25.72
CA ALA A 21 0.75 -11.97 -25.58
C ALA A 21 1.70 -13.18 -25.50
N PHE A 22 1.32 -14.22 -24.76
CA PHE A 22 2.10 -15.44 -24.62
C PHE A 22 2.25 -16.16 -25.96
N GLU A 23 1.14 -16.37 -26.67
CA GLU A 23 1.14 -16.99 -28.00
C GLU A 23 2.00 -16.20 -29.00
N ALA A 24 1.85 -14.86 -29.02
CA ALA A 24 2.65 -14.00 -29.88
C ALA A 24 4.15 -14.08 -29.57
N ARG A 25 4.51 -14.08 -28.28
CA ARG A 25 5.90 -14.17 -27.83
C ARG A 25 6.51 -15.51 -28.20
N ASP A 26 5.78 -16.60 -28.02
CA ASP A 26 6.28 -17.94 -28.32
C ASP A 26 6.48 -18.15 -29.84
N GLU A 27 5.54 -17.67 -30.66
CA GLU A 27 5.70 -17.62 -32.12
C GLU A 27 6.93 -16.79 -32.53
N TYR A 28 7.09 -15.60 -31.94
CA TYR A 28 8.25 -14.75 -32.17
C TYR A 28 9.58 -15.44 -31.81
N ARG A 29 9.65 -16.09 -30.64
CA ARG A 29 10.87 -16.81 -30.20
C ARG A 29 11.22 -17.96 -31.15
N ARG A 30 10.23 -18.69 -31.65
CA ARG A 30 10.45 -19.76 -32.66
C ARG A 30 10.96 -19.20 -33.98
N ALA A 31 10.45 -18.06 -34.43
CA ALA A 31 10.87 -17.40 -35.66
C ALA A 31 12.26 -16.75 -35.55
N ALA A 32 12.56 -16.09 -34.42
CA ALA A 32 13.84 -15.43 -34.16
C ALA A 32 15.04 -16.39 -34.12
N ALA A 33 14.80 -17.69 -33.94
CA ALA A 33 15.83 -18.73 -34.06
C ALA A 33 16.26 -18.99 -35.52
N ARG A 34 15.52 -18.48 -36.51
CA ARG A 34 15.71 -18.76 -37.94
C ARG A 34 15.89 -17.50 -38.79
N GLU A 35 15.38 -16.36 -38.31
CA GLU A 35 15.33 -15.11 -39.05
C GLU A 35 15.76 -13.92 -38.18
N GLU A 36 16.26 -12.86 -38.81
CA GLU A 36 16.62 -11.63 -38.09
C GLU A 36 15.36 -10.93 -37.56
N PRO A 37 15.35 -10.44 -36.30
CA PRO A 37 14.19 -9.78 -35.73
C PRO A 37 13.76 -8.54 -36.55
N PRO A 38 12.46 -8.36 -36.82
CA PRO A 38 11.98 -7.20 -37.55
C PRO A 38 12.29 -5.91 -36.79
N PRO A 39 12.39 -4.75 -37.47
CA PRO A 39 12.64 -3.46 -36.82
C PRO A 39 11.61 -3.11 -35.73
N SER A 40 10.37 -3.61 -35.85
CA SER A 40 9.29 -3.42 -34.89
C SER A 40 9.36 -4.32 -33.65
N ALA A 41 10.31 -5.26 -33.58
CA ALA A 41 10.40 -6.25 -32.51
C ALA A 41 10.37 -5.63 -31.09
N PRO A 42 11.14 -4.55 -30.78
CA PRO A 42 11.11 -3.98 -29.42
C PRO A 42 9.72 -3.49 -29.01
N ARG A 43 8.98 -2.85 -29.92
CA ARG A 43 7.61 -2.39 -29.64
C ARG A 43 6.65 -3.56 -29.41
N LEU A 44 6.80 -4.66 -30.15
CA LEU A 44 5.96 -5.85 -29.95
C LEU A 44 6.24 -6.48 -28.58
N MET A 45 7.52 -6.63 -28.23
CA MET A 45 7.96 -7.16 -26.94
C MET A 45 7.45 -6.31 -25.77
N PHE A 46 7.47 -4.98 -25.93
CA PHE A 46 6.94 -4.05 -24.94
C PHE A 46 5.44 -4.25 -24.70
N GLU A 47 4.63 -4.39 -25.76
CA GLU A 47 3.18 -4.63 -25.61
C GLU A 47 2.88 -5.95 -24.89
N TRP A 48 3.67 -7.00 -25.14
CA TRP A 48 3.55 -8.27 -24.41
C TRP A 48 3.94 -8.12 -22.94
N ALA A 49 5.02 -7.39 -22.66
CA ALA A 49 5.47 -7.10 -21.31
C ALA A 49 4.38 -6.39 -20.50
N LEU A 50 3.73 -5.37 -21.09
CA LEU A 50 2.61 -4.67 -20.45
C LEU A 50 1.42 -5.58 -20.16
N ALA A 51 1.12 -6.54 -21.05
CA ALA A 51 0.07 -7.54 -20.80
C ALA A 51 0.44 -8.45 -19.61
N PHE A 52 1.70 -8.89 -19.53
CA PHE A 52 2.17 -9.70 -18.40
C PHE A 52 2.19 -8.93 -17.08
N VAL A 53 2.55 -7.64 -17.12
CA VAL A 53 2.49 -6.73 -15.97
C VAL A 53 1.07 -6.63 -15.40
N VAL A 54 0.07 -6.38 -16.25
CA VAL A 54 -1.34 -6.26 -15.80
C VAL A 54 -1.90 -7.62 -15.36
N GLY A 55 -1.41 -8.71 -15.96
CA GLY A 55 -1.69 -10.08 -15.52
C GLY A 55 -1.23 -10.38 -14.10
N GLY A 56 -0.07 -9.84 -13.71
CA GLY A 56 0.59 -10.18 -12.44
C GLY A 56 1.17 -11.61 -12.44
N PRO A 57 1.78 -12.06 -11.33
CA PRO A 57 2.22 -13.44 -11.15
C PRO A 57 0.98 -14.34 -11.04
N MET A 58 0.46 -14.78 -12.19
CA MET A 58 -0.68 -15.66 -12.25
C MET A 58 -0.22 -17.10 -12.10
N GLU A 59 -0.01 -17.52 -10.85
CA GLU A 59 0.05 -18.95 -10.48
C GLU A 59 -1.19 -19.73 -10.99
N ARG A 60 -2.26 -19.02 -11.39
CA ARG A 60 -3.55 -19.58 -11.81
C ARG A 60 -3.73 -19.81 -13.31
N THR A 61 -2.84 -19.35 -14.18
CA THR A 61 -2.98 -19.54 -15.63
C THR A 61 -2.05 -20.61 -16.21
N GLY A 62 -1.06 -21.07 -15.44
CA GLY A 62 -0.08 -22.06 -15.91
C GLY A 62 0.98 -21.50 -16.86
N TRP A 63 1.05 -20.19 -17.07
CA TRP A 63 2.00 -19.53 -17.97
C TRP A 63 3.14 -18.86 -17.21
N ASP A 64 4.39 -19.18 -17.57
CA ASP A 64 5.58 -18.49 -17.06
C ASP A 64 5.79 -17.16 -17.80
N THR A 65 5.22 -16.08 -17.25
CA THR A 65 5.14 -14.78 -17.93
C THR A 65 6.38 -13.91 -17.72
N GLN A 66 7.08 -14.03 -16.58
CA GLN A 66 8.29 -13.28 -16.17
C GLN A 66 8.36 -11.85 -16.74
N PRO A 67 7.49 -10.93 -16.26
CA PRO A 67 7.42 -9.58 -16.81
C PRO A 67 8.75 -8.83 -16.70
N GLU A 68 9.52 -9.02 -15.62
CA GLU A 68 10.84 -8.40 -15.45
C GLU A 68 11.83 -8.83 -16.55
N ALA A 69 11.95 -10.13 -16.81
CA ALA A 69 12.84 -10.66 -17.83
C ALA A 69 12.43 -10.14 -19.22
N GLN A 70 11.12 -10.09 -19.50
CA GLN A 70 10.62 -9.56 -20.78
C GLN A 70 10.92 -8.07 -20.95
N LEU A 71 10.79 -7.26 -19.89
CA LEU A 71 11.09 -5.83 -19.92
C LEU A 71 12.59 -5.57 -20.07
N GLU A 72 13.45 -6.35 -19.41
CA GLU A 72 14.90 -6.24 -19.55
C GLU A 72 15.38 -6.60 -20.97
N GLU A 73 14.80 -7.65 -21.56
CA GLU A 73 15.03 -8.04 -22.96
C GLU A 73 14.57 -6.91 -23.91
N THR A 74 13.40 -6.34 -23.64
CA THR A 74 12.84 -5.21 -24.41
C THR A 74 13.74 -3.98 -24.34
N TYR A 75 14.19 -3.60 -23.14
CA TYR A 75 15.10 -2.49 -22.92
C TYR A 75 16.39 -2.67 -23.73
N SER A 76 17.03 -3.82 -23.60
CA SER A 76 18.31 -4.12 -24.25
C SER A 76 18.18 -4.08 -25.77
N SER A 77 17.13 -4.69 -26.31
CA SER A 77 16.85 -4.73 -27.75
C SER A 77 16.52 -3.34 -28.31
N ALA A 78 15.67 -2.57 -27.62
CA ALA A 78 15.31 -1.21 -28.01
C ALA A 78 16.51 -0.26 -27.99
N PHE A 79 17.31 -0.33 -26.92
CA PHE A 79 18.48 0.53 -26.76
C PHE A 79 19.53 0.26 -27.85
N ALA A 80 19.83 -1.01 -28.15
CA ALA A 80 20.75 -1.39 -29.22
C ALA A 80 20.30 -0.91 -30.62
N ARG A 81 18.98 -0.74 -30.81
CA ARG A 81 18.36 -0.27 -32.06
C ARG A 81 18.11 1.25 -32.07
N ALA A 82 18.55 1.99 -31.05
CA ALA A 82 18.26 3.41 -30.87
C ALA A 82 16.75 3.77 -30.84
N ASP A 83 15.89 2.82 -30.46
CA ASP A 83 14.47 3.07 -30.15
C ASP A 83 14.35 3.57 -28.71
N TYR A 84 14.73 4.84 -28.50
CA TYR A 84 14.82 5.44 -27.17
C TYR A 84 13.45 5.56 -26.46
N ASP A 85 12.35 5.63 -27.21
CA ASP A 85 11.01 5.71 -26.63
C ASP A 85 10.61 4.39 -25.98
N ILE A 86 10.85 3.27 -26.67
CA ILE A 86 10.60 1.94 -26.10
C ILE A 86 11.61 1.60 -25.01
N ALA A 87 12.89 1.95 -25.17
CA ALA A 87 13.89 1.71 -24.14
C ALA A 87 13.57 2.49 -22.84
N SER A 88 13.20 3.77 -22.94
CA SER A 88 12.77 4.56 -21.79
C SER A 88 11.49 4.00 -21.15
N GLY A 89 10.51 3.60 -21.97
CA GLY A 89 9.28 2.96 -21.50
C GLY A 89 9.54 1.67 -20.73
N ALA A 90 10.36 0.76 -21.27
CA ALA A 90 10.71 -0.50 -20.61
C ALA A 90 11.47 -0.28 -19.29
N ALA A 91 12.42 0.65 -19.26
CA ALA A 91 13.13 1.01 -18.03
C ALA A 91 12.18 1.60 -16.97
N ALA A 92 11.19 2.39 -17.39
CA ALA A 92 10.21 2.97 -16.49
C ALA A 92 9.23 1.95 -15.88
N GLU A 93 8.77 0.98 -16.67
CA GLU A 93 7.97 -0.14 -16.16
C GLU A 93 8.77 -1.03 -15.21
N MET A 94 10.06 -1.24 -15.48
CA MET A 94 10.98 -1.90 -14.54
C MET A 94 11.11 -1.14 -13.23
N ALA A 95 11.23 0.19 -13.29
CA ALA A 95 11.28 1.03 -12.09
C ALA A 95 10.00 0.85 -11.25
N TRP A 96 8.83 0.84 -11.91
CA TRP A 96 7.53 0.65 -11.26
C TRP A 96 7.38 -0.74 -10.61
N LEU A 97 7.73 -1.83 -11.31
CA LEU A 97 7.69 -3.18 -10.73
C LEU A 97 8.57 -3.29 -9.47
N ASN A 98 9.77 -2.74 -9.55
CA ASN A 98 10.70 -2.73 -8.41
C ASN A 98 10.18 -1.85 -7.27
N SER A 99 9.56 -0.71 -7.55
CA SER A 99 9.02 0.16 -6.50
C SER A 99 7.81 -0.46 -5.82
N PHE A 100 6.96 -1.15 -6.58
CA PHE A 100 5.82 -1.89 -6.05
C PHE A 100 6.28 -2.98 -5.06
N ALA A 101 7.30 -3.76 -5.44
CA ALA A 101 7.92 -4.76 -4.56
C ALA A 101 8.64 -4.16 -3.35
N GLY A 102 9.10 -2.90 -3.45
CA GLY A 102 9.91 -2.24 -2.42
C GLY A 102 11.42 -2.50 -2.57
N ARG A 103 11.91 -2.68 -3.79
CA ARG A 103 13.34 -2.89 -4.08
C ARG A 103 14.02 -1.56 -4.41
N ALA A 104 14.32 -0.76 -3.38
CA ALA A 104 14.72 0.65 -3.53
C ALA A 104 15.92 0.89 -4.46
N ASP A 105 16.99 0.10 -4.32
CA ASP A 105 18.19 0.25 -5.16
C ASP A 105 17.88 -0.03 -6.63
N ALA A 106 17.14 -1.11 -6.91
CA ALA A 106 16.73 -1.45 -8.26
C ALA A 106 15.80 -0.38 -8.85
N THR A 107 14.85 0.13 -8.06
CA THR A 107 13.99 1.26 -8.47
C THR A 107 14.83 2.48 -8.88
N ALA A 108 15.79 2.90 -8.04
CA ALA A 108 16.62 4.07 -8.32
C ALA A 108 17.43 3.89 -9.61
N GLN A 109 18.07 2.73 -9.78
CA GLN A 109 18.84 2.41 -10.99
C GLN A 109 17.98 2.45 -12.25
N TRP A 110 16.76 1.91 -12.21
CA TRP A 110 15.87 1.90 -13.38
C TRP A 110 15.27 3.28 -13.69
N ILE A 111 14.99 4.11 -12.68
CA ILE A 111 14.61 5.53 -12.89
C ILE A 111 15.75 6.29 -13.56
N GLU A 112 16.99 6.09 -13.11
CA GLU A 112 18.17 6.71 -13.70
C GLU A 112 18.35 6.27 -15.16
N ARG A 113 18.23 4.97 -15.46
CA ARG A 113 18.29 4.45 -16.83
C ARG A 113 17.21 5.06 -17.73
N ALA A 114 15.95 5.09 -17.28
CA ALA A 114 14.85 5.68 -18.04
C ALA A 114 15.14 7.17 -18.32
N SER A 115 15.64 7.90 -17.33
CA SER A 115 16.03 9.29 -17.46
C SER A 115 17.18 9.46 -18.46
N ALA A 116 18.27 8.70 -18.32
CA ALA A 116 19.44 8.81 -19.18
C ALA A 116 19.10 8.56 -20.66
N VAL A 117 18.28 7.55 -20.94
CA VAL A 117 17.77 7.26 -22.30
C VAL A 117 16.94 8.41 -22.84
N HIS A 118 16.06 8.99 -22.02
CA HIS A 118 15.25 10.15 -22.42
C HIS A 118 16.09 11.39 -22.75
N HIS A 119 17.15 11.66 -21.97
CA HIS A 119 18.04 12.81 -22.19
C HIS A 119 18.98 12.64 -23.40
N ALA A 120 19.30 11.40 -23.79
CA ALA A 120 20.09 11.11 -24.98
C ALA A 120 19.35 11.44 -26.29
N ARG A 121 18.04 11.75 -26.23
CA ARG A 121 17.20 12.06 -27.40
C ARG A 121 17.36 13.52 -27.86
N PRO A 122 17.66 13.77 -29.14
CA PRO A 122 17.68 15.14 -29.68
C PRO A 122 16.30 15.80 -29.68
N GLY A 123 16.21 17.02 -29.14
CA GLY A 123 15.03 17.90 -29.31
C GLY A 123 13.83 17.66 -28.38
N THR A 124 13.93 16.80 -27.37
CA THR A 124 12.82 16.55 -26.43
C THR A 124 12.90 17.38 -25.15
N ALA A 125 11.74 17.88 -24.71
CA ALA A 125 11.60 18.47 -23.38
C ALA A 125 11.84 17.41 -22.29
N ALA A 126 12.48 17.81 -21.20
CA ALA A 126 12.80 16.92 -20.08
C ALA A 126 11.52 16.43 -19.38
N GLY A 127 11.41 15.11 -19.15
CA GLY A 127 10.31 14.56 -18.37
C GLY A 127 10.36 13.04 -18.24
N LEU A 128 10.09 12.53 -17.03
CA LEU A 128 9.87 11.12 -16.78
C LEU A 128 8.54 10.64 -17.39
N SER A 129 8.50 9.39 -17.85
CA SER A 129 7.25 8.71 -18.23
C SER A 129 6.31 8.52 -17.03
N SER A 130 5.06 8.13 -17.28
CA SER A 130 4.05 7.90 -16.24
C SER A 130 4.48 6.83 -15.23
N ALA A 131 4.99 5.69 -15.70
CA ALA A 131 5.49 4.61 -14.84
C ALA A 131 6.68 5.05 -13.98
N ALA A 132 7.64 5.79 -14.53
CA ALA A 132 8.80 6.26 -13.77
C ALA A 132 8.42 7.30 -12.70
N ARG A 133 7.40 8.14 -12.96
CA ARG A 133 6.87 9.08 -11.96
C ARG A 133 6.10 8.37 -10.84
N LEU A 134 5.34 7.32 -11.18
CA LEU A 134 4.69 6.47 -10.18
C LEU A 134 5.73 5.74 -9.32
N ALA A 135 6.82 5.27 -9.92
CA ALA A 135 7.94 4.67 -9.20
C ALA A 135 8.61 5.69 -8.26
N GLU A 136 8.85 6.92 -8.73
CA GLU A 136 9.40 8.00 -7.90
C GLU A 136 8.44 8.42 -6.78
N SER A 137 7.12 8.43 -7.01
CA SER A 137 6.16 8.72 -5.94
C SER A 137 6.19 7.65 -4.85
N MET A 138 6.29 6.37 -5.23
CA MET A 138 6.43 5.27 -4.29
C MET A 138 7.73 5.39 -3.49
N ARG A 139 8.87 5.63 -4.16
CA ARG A 139 10.16 5.82 -3.49
C ARG A 139 10.15 6.97 -2.48
N ARG A 140 9.46 8.07 -2.80
CA ARG A 140 9.25 9.19 -1.86
C ARG A 140 8.38 8.81 -0.67
N SER A 141 7.30 8.08 -0.92
CA SER A 141 6.43 7.56 0.14
C SER A 141 7.18 6.60 1.06
N ASP A 142 8.05 5.77 0.51
CA ASP A 142 8.89 4.84 1.26
C ASP A 142 9.81 5.59 2.22
N ALA A 143 10.38 6.71 1.77
CA ALA A 143 11.15 7.64 2.60
C ALA A 143 10.30 8.58 3.49
N LEU A 144 8.98 8.36 3.60
CA LEU A 144 8.01 9.17 4.36
C LEU A 144 7.91 10.64 3.87
N ASP A 145 8.18 10.91 2.60
CA ASP A 145 7.91 12.19 1.91
C ASP A 145 6.56 12.12 1.17
N PHE A 146 5.45 12.03 1.91
CA PHE A 146 4.11 11.90 1.33
C PHE A 146 3.69 13.12 0.49
N ARG A 147 4.15 14.32 0.86
CA ARG A 147 3.86 15.55 0.10
C ARG A 147 4.59 15.55 -1.23
N GLY A 148 5.88 15.20 -1.24
CA GLY A 148 6.64 15.05 -2.48
C GLY A 148 6.10 13.88 -3.33
N ALA A 149 5.70 12.78 -2.69
CA ALA A 149 5.06 11.66 -3.38
C ALA A 149 3.79 12.09 -4.12
N LEU A 150 2.89 12.84 -3.45
CA LEU A 150 1.68 13.36 -4.09
C LEU A 150 1.99 14.37 -5.21
N ALA A 151 3.00 15.23 -5.03
CA ALA A 151 3.44 16.17 -6.06
C ALA A 151 3.96 15.46 -7.33
N SER A 152 4.68 14.34 -7.17
CA SER A 152 5.11 13.49 -8.30
C SER A 152 3.92 12.95 -9.11
N LEU A 153 2.77 12.72 -8.46
CA LEU A 153 1.54 12.28 -9.11
C LEU A 153 0.76 13.42 -9.76
N VAL A 154 0.68 14.61 -9.15
CA VAL A 154 -0.04 15.77 -9.72
C VAL A 154 0.58 16.21 -11.05
N ALA A 155 1.91 16.10 -11.16
CA ALA A 155 2.66 16.36 -12.40
C ALA A 155 2.31 15.40 -13.56
N LEU A 156 1.41 14.43 -13.36
CA LEU A 156 0.91 13.49 -14.36
C LEU A 156 -0.42 13.91 -15.03
N SER A 157 -0.94 15.10 -14.72
CA SER A 157 -2.25 15.56 -15.21
C SER A 157 -2.25 15.68 -16.76
N GLY A 158 -2.69 14.63 -17.45
CA GLY A 158 -2.79 14.49 -18.91
C GLY A 158 -3.17 13.06 -19.35
N ASP A 159 -3.55 12.86 -20.62
CA ASP A 159 -4.04 11.59 -21.20
C ASP A 159 -3.00 10.44 -21.26
N HIS A 160 -1.79 10.64 -20.76
CA HIS A 160 -0.65 9.71 -20.89
C HIS A 160 -0.58 8.62 -19.79
N LEU A 161 -1.63 8.49 -18.97
CA LEU A 161 -1.66 7.61 -17.81
C LEU A 161 -2.49 6.33 -17.98
N TYR A 162 -2.95 6.01 -19.20
CA TYR A 162 -4.03 5.02 -19.41
C TYR A 162 -3.85 3.72 -18.61
N ASP A 163 -2.65 3.15 -18.57
CA ASP A 163 -2.37 1.88 -17.90
C ASP A 163 -2.15 1.99 -16.39
N HIS A 164 -1.74 3.17 -15.89
CA HIS A 164 -1.36 3.38 -14.49
C HIS A 164 -2.29 4.35 -13.74
N ARG A 165 -3.35 4.86 -14.38
CA ARG A 165 -4.21 5.90 -13.80
C ARG A 165 -4.90 5.46 -12.51
N ILE A 166 -5.42 4.23 -12.48
CA ILE A 166 -6.05 3.66 -11.28
C ILE A 166 -5.01 3.50 -10.17
N LEU A 167 -3.82 3.00 -10.49
CA LEU A 167 -2.72 2.82 -9.55
C LEU A 167 -2.19 4.15 -8.97
N ALA A 168 -2.11 5.18 -9.80
CA ALA A 168 -1.75 6.53 -9.37
C ALA A 168 -2.83 7.11 -8.44
N ALA A 169 -4.11 6.96 -8.78
CA ALA A 169 -5.21 7.45 -7.95
C ALA A 169 -5.30 6.70 -6.60
N THR A 170 -5.05 5.39 -6.57
CA THR A 170 -5.00 4.62 -5.31
C THR A 170 -3.78 4.99 -4.47
N ALA A 171 -2.62 5.18 -5.09
CA ALA A 171 -1.42 5.68 -4.42
C ALA A 171 -1.64 7.07 -3.81
N ALA A 172 -2.30 7.98 -4.52
CA ALA A 172 -2.65 9.30 -4.01
C ALA A 172 -3.49 9.22 -2.72
N VAL A 173 -4.46 8.30 -2.64
CA VAL A 173 -5.23 8.05 -1.40
C VAL A 173 -4.33 7.58 -0.26
N MET A 174 -3.42 6.64 -0.53
CA MET A 174 -2.48 6.14 0.48
C MET A 174 -1.50 7.22 0.98
N TYR A 175 -1.14 8.20 0.16
CA TYR A 175 -0.29 9.31 0.61
C TYR A 175 -1.11 10.36 1.36
N ALA A 176 -2.32 10.65 0.89
CA ALA A 176 -3.21 11.68 1.42
C ALA A 176 -3.64 11.42 2.87
N VAL A 177 -3.79 10.15 3.28
CA VAL A 177 -4.12 9.81 4.67
C VAL A 177 -3.11 10.32 5.70
N HIS A 178 -1.87 10.59 5.27
CA HIS A 178 -0.82 11.16 6.12
C HIS A 178 -0.72 12.69 6.05
N LEU A 179 -1.52 13.33 5.18
CA LEU A 179 -1.49 14.78 4.94
C LEU A 179 -2.72 15.51 5.51
N GLY A 180 -3.81 14.78 5.80
CA GLY A 180 -4.99 15.31 6.49
C GLY A 180 -6.28 15.28 5.64
N PRO A 181 -7.43 15.66 6.23
CA PRO A 181 -8.76 15.41 5.66
C PRO A 181 -9.02 16.10 4.30
N ILE A 182 -8.40 17.25 4.05
CA ILE A 182 -8.53 17.98 2.78
C ILE A 182 -7.92 17.17 1.64
N GLU A 183 -6.68 16.69 1.81
CA GLU A 183 -6.02 15.88 0.79
C GLU A 183 -6.70 14.51 0.63
N ILE A 184 -7.20 13.92 1.73
CA ILE A 184 -8.01 12.68 1.65
C ILE A 184 -9.24 12.90 0.77
N GLY A 185 -9.98 13.99 1.00
CA GLY A 185 -11.16 14.35 0.20
C GLY A 185 -10.82 14.50 -1.28
N ARG A 186 -9.77 15.27 -1.60
CA ARG A 186 -9.31 15.47 -2.97
C ARG A 186 -8.91 14.15 -3.65
N ALA A 187 -8.08 13.34 -2.99
CA ALA A 187 -7.63 12.06 -3.54
C ALA A 187 -8.79 11.08 -3.74
N LYS A 188 -9.78 11.06 -2.85
CA LYS A 188 -10.99 10.24 -3.00
C LYS A 188 -11.87 10.69 -4.16
N SER A 189 -12.07 11.99 -4.33
CA SER A 189 -12.82 12.52 -5.48
C SER A 189 -12.11 12.20 -6.80
N GLU A 190 -10.77 12.27 -6.83
CA GLU A 190 -9.96 11.89 -7.99
C GLU A 190 -10.09 10.40 -8.30
N LEU A 191 -10.00 9.55 -7.28
CA LEU A 191 -10.18 8.11 -7.42
C LEU A 191 -11.58 7.76 -7.91
N ALA A 192 -12.63 8.37 -7.34
CA ALA A 192 -14.01 8.16 -7.77
C ALA A 192 -14.20 8.51 -9.24
N ARG A 193 -13.74 9.70 -9.68
CA ARG A 193 -13.82 10.11 -11.08
C ARG A 193 -13.01 9.20 -12.01
N THR A 194 -11.83 8.77 -11.55
CA THR A 194 -10.99 7.80 -12.27
C THR A 194 -11.75 6.49 -12.46
N CYS A 195 -12.41 5.98 -11.43
CA CYS A 195 -13.22 4.76 -11.52
C CYS A 195 -14.44 4.96 -12.45
N GLU A 196 -15.19 6.04 -12.31
CA GLU A 196 -16.37 6.35 -13.13
C GLU A 196 -16.05 6.44 -14.62
N THR A 197 -14.86 6.90 -14.96
CA THR A 197 -14.41 7.05 -16.35
C THR A 197 -13.59 5.86 -16.87
N SER A 198 -13.36 4.83 -16.05
CA SER A 198 -12.60 3.65 -16.44
C SER A 198 -13.54 2.53 -16.92
N PRO A 199 -13.15 1.74 -17.94
CA PRO A 199 -13.86 0.53 -18.31
C PRO A 199 -14.04 -0.43 -17.11
N PRO A 200 -15.21 -1.07 -16.95
CA PRO A 200 -15.44 -2.03 -15.87
C PRO A 200 -14.43 -3.18 -15.83
N GLY A 201 -13.98 -3.66 -17.00
CA GLY A 201 -12.95 -4.69 -17.09
C GLY A 201 -11.62 -4.24 -16.47
N LEU A 202 -11.21 -2.97 -16.68
CA LEU A 202 -9.99 -2.44 -16.08
C LEU A 202 -10.08 -2.36 -14.56
N LEU A 203 -11.26 -2.03 -14.02
CA LEU A 203 -11.47 -2.02 -12.57
C LEU A 203 -11.45 -3.44 -11.96
N ALA A 204 -11.97 -4.41 -12.70
CA ALA A 204 -12.00 -5.82 -12.30
C ALA A 204 -10.65 -6.55 -12.51
N ALA A 205 -9.74 -5.98 -13.30
CA ALA A 205 -8.41 -6.53 -13.53
C ALA A 205 -7.68 -6.80 -12.19
N PRO A 206 -7.03 -7.98 -11.99
CA PRO A 206 -6.48 -8.36 -10.69
C PRO A 206 -5.56 -7.33 -10.05
N LEU A 207 -4.66 -6.72 -10.83
CA LEU A 207 -3.75 -5.66 -10.37
C LEU A 207 -4.52 -4.43 -9.83
N ASN A 208 -5.51 -3.95 -10.56
CA ASN A 208 -6.28 -2.76 -10.21
C ASN A 208 -7.26 -3.03 -9.05
N ALA A 209 -8.00 -4.14 -9.11
CA ALA A 209 -8.89 -4.56 -8.02
C ALA A 209 -8.10 -4.77 -6.72
N GLY A 210 -6.92 -5.40 -6.82
CA GLY A 210 -5.98 -5.56 -5.71
C GLY A 210 -5.49 -4.24 -5.15
N ALA A 211 -5.06 -3.30 -6.00
CA ALA A 211 -4.60 -1.98 -5.57
C ALA A 211 -5.72 -1.16 -4.91
N LEU A 212 -6.95 -1.21 -5.44
CA LEU A 212 -8.13 -0.58 -4.85
C LEU A 212 -8.41 -1.14 -3.44
N ALA A 213 -8.43 -2.46 -3.30
CA ALA A 213 -8.64 -3.11 -2.00
C ALA A 213 -7.48 -2.82 -1.02
N TYR A 214 -6.24 -2.79 -1.50
CA TYR A 214 -5.06 -2.51 -0.69
C TYR A 214 -5.05 -1.07 -0.15
N ALA A 215 -5.39 -0.08 -0.98
CA ALA A 215 -5.46 1.32 -0.57
C ALA A 215 -6.64 1.59 0.38
N GLU A 216 -7.83 1.04 0.10
CA GLU A 216 -8.99 1.24 0.96
C GLU A 216 -8.84 0.51 2.30
N SER A 217 -8.25 -0.69 2.32
CA SER A 217 -7.94 -1.39 3.57
C SER A 217 -6.90 -0.64 4.40
N TYR A 218 -5.87 -0.03 3.78
CA TYR A 218 -4.90 0.84 4.47
C TYR A 218 -5.62 1.95 5.24
N ARG A 219 -6.48 2.70 4.54
CA ARG A 219 -7.27 3.79 5.13
C ARG A 219 -8.16 3.30 6.27
N LEU A 220 -8.89 2.20 6.06
CA LEU A 220 -9.78 1.62 7.08
C LEU A 220 -9.03 1.18 8.34
N LEU A 221 -7.82 0.65 8.21
CA LEU A 221 -6.99 0.26 9.35
C LEU A 221 -6.44 1.47 10.11
N LEU A 222 -6.05 2.53 9.41
CA LEU A 222 -5.68 3.79 10.08
C LEU A 222 -6.88 4.46 10.80
N GLU A 223 -8.11 4.22 10.34
CA GLU A 223 -9.34 4.67 10.99
C GLU A 223 -9.85 3.73 12.10
N GLY A 224 -9.13 2.64 12.40
CA GLY A 224 -9.53 1.66 13.41
C GLY A 224 -10.81 0.89 13.04
N SER A 225 -11.02 0.62 11.76
CA SER A 225 -12.15 -0.17 11.23
C SER A 225 -11.71 -1.54 10.66
N PRO A 226 -11.06 -2.41 11.45
CA PRO A 226 -10.49 -3.66 10.95
C PRO A 226 -11.53 -4.62 10.37
N ALA A 227 -12.75 -4.69 10.95
CA ALA A 227 -13.82 -5.53 10.41
C ALA A 227 -14.24 -5.13 8.99
N ARG A 228 -14.18 -3.84 8.65
CA ARG A 228 -14.46 -3.36 7.28
C ARG A 228 -13.31 -3.71 6.34
N ALA A 229 -12.06 -3.54 6.80
CA ALA A 229 -10.88 -3.93 6.02
C ALA A 229 -10.90 -5.43 5.71
N LEU A 230 -11.23 -6.28 6.68
CA LEU A 230 -11.33 -7.74 6.50
C LEU A 230 -12.35 -8.14 5.44
N ARG A 231 -13.47 -7.42 5.29
CA ARG A 231 -14.45 -7.68 4.21
C ARG A 231 -13.89 -7.43 2.82
N LEU A 232 -12.92 -6.52 2.66
CA LEU A 232 -12.24 -6.26 1.39
C LEU A 232 -11.15 -7.29 1.09
N LEU A 233 -10.64 -7.95 2.13
CA LEU A 233 -9.52 -8.91 2.08
C LEU A 233 -10.01 -10.36 2.24
N GLN A 234 -11.26 -10.64 1.86
CA GLN A 234 -11.79 -11.99 1.85
C GLN A 234 -11.36 -12.72 0.59
N ALA A 235 -10.73 -13.87 0.77
CA ALA A 235 -10.52 -14.82 -0.32
C ALA A 235 -11.79 -15.64 -0.52
N PRO A 236 -12.21 -15.91 -1.77
CA PRO A 236 -13.14 -16.99 -2.05
C PRO A 236 -12.61 -18.32 -1.48
N ALA A 237 -13.51 -19.25 -1.15
CA ALA A 237 -13.11 -20.55 -0.62
C ALA A 237 -12.17 -21.29 -1.59
N GLY A 238 -11.07 -21.85 -1.06
CA GLY A 238 -10.06 -22.56 -1.84
C GLY A 238 -9.10 -21.66 -2.65
N VAL A 239 -9.22 -20.34 -2.52
CA VAL A 239 -8.42 -19.37 -3.24
C VAL A 239 -7.40 -18.71 -2.30
N ARG A 240 -6.12 -18.89 -2.59
CA ARG A 240 -5.02 -18.20 -1.88
C ARG A 240 -5.01 -16.71 -2.25
N LEU A 241 -4.92 -15.83 -1.25
CA LEU A 241 -4.77 -14.40 -1.49
C LEU A 241 -3.37 -14.09 -2.01
N PRO A 242 -3.19 -13.05 -2.83
CA PRO A 242 -1.86 -12.59 -3.17
C PRO A 242 -1.13 -12.06 -1.93
N LEU A 243 0.19 -12.18 -1.90
CA LEU A 243 1.08 -11.77 -0.80
C LEU A 243 0.70 -10.44 -0.14
N TYR A 244 0.48 -9.38 -0.93
CA TYR A 244 0.14 -8.05 -0.41
C TYR A 244 -1.19 -8.01 0.34
N ALA A 245 -2.14 -8.89 -0.03
CA ALA A 245 -3.43 -9.02 0.64
C ALA A 245 -3.32 -9.86 1.91
N GLU A 246 -2.48 -10.92 1.94
CA GLU A 246 -2.21 -11.68 3.17
C GLU A 246 -1.51 -10.82 4.23
N ALA A 247 -0.46 -10.08 3.85
CA ALA A 247 0.22 -9.16 4.76
C ALA A 247 -0.76 -8.13 5.36
N ARG A 248 -1.64 -7.56 4.52
CA ARG A 248 -2.65 -6.59 4.95
C ARG A 248 -3.76 -7.21 5.80
N ARG A 249 -4.13 -8.46 5.50
CA ARG A 249 -5.09 -9.24 6.29
C ARG A 249 -4.54 -9.53 7.68
N ALA A 250 -3.26 -9.87 7.80
CA ALA A 250 -2.59 -10.07 9.08
C ALA A 250 -2.67 -8.82 9.97
N SER A 251 -2.40 -7.63 9.41
CA SER A 251 -2.57 -6.34 10.11
C SER A 251 -4.02 -6.11 10.58
N ALA A 252 -5.00 -6.45 9.74
CA ALA A 252 -6.42 -6.30 10.08
C ALA A 252 -6.89 -7.27 11.18
N LEU A 253 -6.43 -8.53 11.14
CA LEU A 253 -6.72 -9.55 12.16
C LEU A 253 -6.09 -9.18 13.51
N LEU A 254 -4.85 -8.67 13.49
CA LEU A 254 -4.17 -8.18 14.69
C LEU A 254 -4.96 -7.04 15.36
N GLN A 255 -5.42 -6.06 14.58
CA GLN A 255 -6.25 -4.96 15.10
C GLN A 255 -7.64 -5.41 15.57
N ALA A 256 -8.19 -6.47 14.97
CA ALA A 256 -9.44 -7.10 15.41
C ALA A 256 -9.27 -7.94 16.70
N GLY A 257 -8.03 -8.23 17.09
CA GLY A 257 -7.70 -9.03 18.28
C GLY A 257 -7.63 -10.54 18.05
N ASP A 258 -7.74 -11.01 16.80
CA ASP A 258 -7.61 -12.43 16.45
C ASP A 258 -6.13 -12.76 16.20
N LEU A 259 -5.40 -13.03 17.29
CA LEU A 259 -3.95 -13.25 17.24
C LEU A 259 -3.56 -14.50 16.45
N HIS A 260 -4.33 -15.59 16.58
CA HIS A 260 -4.03 -16.85 15.90
C HIS A 260 -4.21 -16.71 14.38
N ALA A 261 -5.32 -16.12 13.94
CA ALA A 261 -5.52 -15.89 12.51
C ALA A 261 -4.51 -14.87 11.95
N ALA A 262 -4.13 -13.85 12.73
CA ALA A 262 -3.10 -12.89 12.34
C ALA A 262 -1.74 -13.57 12.14
N GLU A 263 -1.34 -14.48 13.02
CA GLU A 263 -0.12 -15.29 12.89
C GLU A 263 -0.14 -16.11 11.61
N MET A 264 -1.24 -16.84 11.34
CA MET A 264 -1.37 -17.67 10.14
C MET A 264 -1.23 -16.86 8.85
N SER A 265 -1.90 -15.71 8.74
CA SER A 265 -1.78 -14.82 7.58
C SER A 265 -0.39 -14.19 7.47
N ALA A 266 0.25 -13.83 8.59
CA ALA A 266 1.62 -13.29 8.57
C ALA A 266 2.63 -14.34 8.10
N MET A 267 2.54 -15.58 8.58
CA MET A 267 3.42 -16.67 8.16
C MET A 267 3.25 -17.00 6.68
N ALA A 268 2.01 -17.08 6.19
CA ALA A 268 1.75 -17.30 4.76
C ALA A 268 2.42 -16.23 3.89
N ALA A 269 2.33 -14.96 4.30
CA ALA A 269 3.01 -13.87 3.60
C ALA A 269 4.55 -13.97 3.68
N ILE A 270 5.11 -14.39 4.81
CA ILE A 270 6.56 -14.55 4.97
C ILE A 270 7.10 -15.68 4.08
N GLU A 271 6.41 -16.81 4.04
CA GLU A 271 6.80 -17.99 3.25
C GLU A 271 6.81 -17.70 1.75
N GLU A 272 5.84 -16.92 1.26
CA GLU A 272 5.72 -16.55 -0.16
C GLU A 272 6.58 -15.35 -0.56
N GLY A 273 6.99 -14.53 0.41
CA GLY A 273 7.33 -13.13 0.15
C GLY A 273 8.80 -12.81 -0.19
N GLY A 274 9.65 -13.80 -0.43
CA GLY A 274 11.10 -13.63 -0.56
C GLY A 274 11.58 -12.54 -1.55
N ALA A 275 10.76 -12.17 -2.54
CA ALA A 275 11.08 -11.17 -3.56
C ALA A 275 10.39 -9.79 -3.41
N MET A 276 9.54 -9.59 -2.39
CA MET A 276 8.78 -8.34 -2.18
C MET A 276 8.92 -7.79 -0.75
N PRO A 277 10.04 -7.11 -0.44
CA PRO A 277 10.34 -6.60 0.90
C PRO A 277 9.20 -5.81 1.54
N ARG A 278 8.48 -4.98 0.77
CA ARG A 278 7.38 -4.13 1.25
C ARG A 278 6.35 -4.90 2.06
N PHE A 279 5.91 -6.05 1.57
CA PHE A 279 4.83 -6.81 2.18
C PHE A 279 5.35 -7.74 3.28
N VAL A 280 6.57 -8.26 3.12
CA VAL A 280 7.21 -9.12 4.12
C VAL A 280 7.57 -8.37 5.39
N ILE A 281 7.99 -7.11 5.30
CA ILE A 281 8.24 -6.27 6.48
C ILE A 281 6.96 -6.09 7.30
N GLU A 282 5.82 -5.82 6.65
CA GLU A 282 4.52 -5.71 7.32
C GLU A 282 4.17 -7.01 8.05
N ALA A 283 4.35 -8.16 7.40
CA ALA A 283 4.08 -9.47 7.99
C ALA A 283 4.99 -9.80 9.19
N TRP A 284 6.30 -9.57 9.09
CA TRP A 284 7.22 -9.76 10.22
C TRP A 284 6.90 -8.86 11.40
N ALA A 285 6.49 -7.61 11.14
CA ALA A 285 6.07 -6.70 12.19
C ALA A 285 4.81 -7.21 12.91
N VAL A 286 3.80 -7.71 12.18
CA VAL A 286 2.60 -8.32 12.78
C VAL A 286 2.95 -9.55 13.60
N LEU A 287 3.76 -10.46 13.06
CA LEU A 287 4.18 -11.68 13.75
C LEU A 287 4.90 -11.37 15.07
N ALA A 288 5.77 -10.37 15.07
CA ALA A 288 6.44 -9.91 16.29
C ALA A 288 5.45 -9.42 17.36
N VAL A 289 4.40 -8.69 16.96
CA VAL A 289 3.36 -8.25 17.91
C VAL A 289 2.58 -9.44 18.46
N VAL A 290 2.19 -10.39 17.61
CA VAL A 290 1.48 -11.60 18.06
C VAL A 290 2.31 -12.38 19.08
N GLN A 291 3.58 -12.61 18.80
CA GLN A 291 4.52 -13.30 19.69
C GLN A 291 4.72 -12.54 21.00
N LEU A 292 4.85 -11.21 20.95
CA LEU A 292 4.99 -10.38 22.14
C LEU A 292 3.76 -10.48 23.05
N ARG A 293 2.54 -10.36 22.48
CA ARG A 293 1.28 -10.48 23.21
C ARG A 293 1.06 -11.91 23.74
N GLY A 294 1.57 -12.92 23.04
CA GLY A 294 1.59 -14.32 23.48
C GLY A 294 2.67 -14.66 24.52
N GLY A 295 3.53 -13.70 24.91
CA GLY A 295 4.59 -13.90 25.91
C GLY A 295 5.89 -14.50 25.37
N ALA A 296 5.99 -14.79 24.08
CA ALA A 296 7.18 -15.34 23.41
C ALA A 296 8.20 -14.23 23.10
N ARG A 297 8.80 -13.65 24.15
CA ARG A 297 9.64 -12.44 24.07
C ARG A 297 10.85 -12.55 23.15
N GLU A 298 11.57 -13.67 23.19
CA GLU A 298 12.74 -13.89 22.31
C GLU A 298 12.35 -14.06 20.84
N ALA A 299 11.26 -14.80 20.57
CA ALA A 299 10.74 -14.93 19.20
C ALA A 299 10.29 -13.56 18.65
N ALA A 300 9.61 -12.76 19.47
CA ALA A 300 9.21 -11.40 19.10
C ALA A 300 10.41 -10.51 18.78
N ARG A 301 11.50 -10.62 19.56
CA ARG A 301 12.76 -9.92 19.29
C ARG A 301 13.37 -10.33 17.95
N GLU A 302 13.41 -11.62 17.65
CA GLU A 302 13.94 -12.12 16.38
C GLU A 302 13.10 -11.62 15.20
N SER A 303 11.79 -11.85 15.23
CA SER A 303 10.85 -11.43 14.17
C SER A 303 10.90 -9.93 13.92
N PHE A 304 10.91 -9.11 14.99
CA PHE A 304 11.01 -7.67 14.85
C PHE A 304 12.38 -7.24 14.32
N GLY A 305 13.46 -7.89 14.75
CA GLY A 305 14.79 -7.68 14.21
C GLY A 305 14.87 -7.94 12.71
N ARG A 306 14.19 -8.98 12.20
CA ARG A 306 14.06 -9.25 10.75
C ARG A 306 13.31 -8.14 10.03
N ALA A 307 12.18 -7.69 10.56
CA ALA A 307 11.39 -6.59 9.97
C ALA A 307 12.24 -5.32 9.85
N VAL A 308 12.96 -4.97 10.92
CA VAL A 308 13.80 -3.77 11.00
C VAL A 308 15.00 -3.86 10.05
N ALA A 309 15.69 -5.01 10.00
CA ALA A 309 16.82 -5.20 9.10
C ALA A 309 16.42 -5.10 7.62
N LEU A 310 15.26 -5.66 7.24
CA LEU A 310 14.72 -5.53 5.89
C LEU A 310 14.31 -4.08 5.58
N ALA A 311 13.63 -3.42 6.51
CA ALA A 311 13.23 -2.03 6.34
C ALA A 311 14.42 -1.08 6.20
N ASP A 312 15.52 -1.34 6.91
CA ASP A 312 16.77 -0.58 6.81
C ASP A 312 17.44 -0.81 5.45
N ARG A 313 17.63 -2.09 5.07
CA ARG A 313 18.26 -2.49 3.80
C ARG A 313 17.55 -1.87 2.59
N ASP A 314 16.22 -1.96 2.56
CA ASP A 314 15.42 -1.56 1.40
C ASP A 314 14.84 -0.13 1.53
N THR A 315 15.20 0.63 2.58
CA THR A 315 14.69 1.99 2.84
C THR A 315 13.15 2.06 2.89
N LEU A 316 12.52 1.15 3.65
CA LEU A 316 11.06 0.97 3.76
C LEU A 316 10.48 1.20 5.18
N PRO A 317 10.76 2.32 5.87
CA PRO A 317 10.18 2.59 7.18
C PRO A 317 8.64 2.67 7.18
N VAL A 318 8.00 2.99 6.04
CA VAL A 318 6.53 3.05 5.92
C VAL A 318 5.85 1.70 6.17
N ALA A 319 6.52 0.59 5.87
CA ALA A 319 5.97 -0.77 6.00
C ALA A 319 5.78 -1.20 7.48
N LEU A 320 6.39 -0.47 8.42
CA LEU A 320 6.20 -0.67 9.87
C LEU A 320 5.01 0.12 10.43
N GLY A 321 4.30 0.90 9.60
CA GLY A 321 3.31 1.89 10.05
C GLY A 321 1.94 1.35 10.48
N LEU A 322 1.65 0.06 10.31
CA LEU A 322 0.33 -0.51 10.59
C LEU A 322 0.21 -1.29 11.91
N ILE A 323 1.33 -1.59 12.56
CA ILE A 323 1.30 -2.13 13.93
C ILE A 323 0.97 -1.01 14.92
N GLY A 324 0.31 -1.35 16.03
CA GLY A 324 -0.16 -0.36 16.99
C GLY A 324 0.98 0.40 17.67
N SER A 325 0.77 1.69 17.96
CA SER A 325 1.79 2.54 18.59
C SER A 325 2.30 2.02 19.95
N THR A 326 1.45 1.34 20.73
CA THR A 326 1.84 0.69 21.99
C THR A 326 2.73 -0.51 21.73
N ASP A 327 2.32 -1.41 20.82
CA ASP A 327 3.11 -2.60 20.47
C ASP A 327 4.47 -2.21 19.87
N PHE A 328 4.49 -1.18 19.02
CA PHE A 328 5.73 -0.63 18.46
C PHE A 328 6.67 -0.08 19.54
N ALA A 329 6.12 0.56 20.58
CA ALA A 329 6.91 1.08 21.70
C ALA A 329 7.54 -0.05 22.53
N ASP A 330 6.80 -1.13 22.76
CA ASP A 330 7.28 -2.30 23.48
C ASP A 330 8.33 -3.07 22.68
N LEU A 331 8.10 -3.27 21.38
CA LEU A 331 9.02 -3.95 20.47
C LEU A 331 10.32 -3.17 20.23
N ARG A 332 10.26 -1.84 20.21
CA ARG A 332 11.46 -0.99 20.07
C ARG A 332 12.53 -1.30 21.13
N GLY A 333 12.12 -1.72 22.33
CA GLY A 333 13.06 -2.08 23.40
C GLY A 333 13.97 -3.28 23.06
N PHE A 334 13.64 -4.05 22.02
CA PHE A 334 14.41 -5.22 21.59
C PHE A 334 15.56 -4.94 20.62
N VAL A 335 15.55 -3.77 19.99
CA VAL A 335 16.53 -3.41 18.96
C VAL A 335 17.67 -2.63 19.61
N GLU A 336 18.87 -3.20 19.62
CA GLU A 336 20.09 -2.53 20.08
C GLU A 336 20.51 -1.43 19.09
N ARG A 337 21.17 -0.37 19.59
CA ARG A 337 21.45 0.91 18.91
C ARG A 337 22.44 0.85 17.73
N SER A 338 22.50 -0.25 16.99
CA SER A 338 23.50 -0.51 15.96
C SER A 338 22.87 -0.98 14.65
N HIS A 339 22.01 -0.13 14.07
CA HIS A 339 21.62 -0.16 12.66
C HIS A 339 21.52 1.29 12.19
N ASP A 340 22.31 1.72 11.21
CA ASP A 340 22.27 3.12 10.77
C ASP A 340 22.08 3.27 9.25
N SER A 341 20.83 3.54 8.86
CA SER A 341 20.44 4.52 7.83
C SER A 341 19.18 5.32 8.23
N ALA A 342 19.24 6.53 8.79
CA ALA A 342 19.93 6.79 10.04
C ALA A 342 18.92 6.99 11.21
N SER A 343 18.98 6.14 12.26
CA SER A 343 17.96 5.92 13.32
C SER A 343 16.55 5.44 12.82
N LEU A 344 16.47 4.49 11.87
CA LEU A 344 15.25 3.97 11.19
C LEU A 344 14.20 5.05 10.83
N VAL A 345 14.67 6.01 10.01
CA VAL A 345 14.07 7.32 9.66
C VAL A 345 13.44 8.06 10.88
N SER A 346 14.18 8.07 11.99
CA SER A 346 13.92 8.49 13.39
C SER A 346 12.72 7.81 14.09
N LEU A 347 12.63 6.49 13.88
CA LEU A 347 11.63 5.51 14.36
C LEU A 347 10.25 5.66 13.71
N ALA A 348 10.25 5.42 12.40
CA ALA A 348 9.12 5.61 11.48
C ALA A 348 8.49 7.02 11.60
N ARG A 349 9.38 8.01 11.81
CA ARG A 349 9.14 9.40 12.27
C ARG A 349 8.31 9.56 13.55
N GLN A 350 8.65 8.76 14.55
CA GLN A 350 7.96 8.63 15.85
C GLN A 350 6.52 8.13 15.66
N HIS A 351 6.48 7.01 14.94
CA HIS A 351 5.33 6.20 14.57
C HIS A 351 4.17 7.03 14.03
N MET A 352 4.48 7.91 13.08
CA MET A 352 3.49 8.66 12.30
C MET A 352 2.44 9.44 13.17
N ARG A 353 2.82 9.79 14.42
CA ARG A 353 2.33 10.79 15.40
C ARG A 353 0.80 11.02 15.58
N ARG A 354 0.10 10.00 16.12
CA ARG A 354 -1.17 9.92 16.96
C ARG A 354 -2.30 10.98 16.81
N PRO A 355 -3.55 10.54 16.54
CA PRO A 355 -4.35 9.92 17.60
C PRO A 355 -4.64 8.44 17.36
N GLU A 356 -5.04 7.75 18.43
CA GLU A 356 -5.77 6.48 18.38
C GLU A 356 -6.95 6.58 17.39
N PRO A 357 -7.58 5.43 17.02
CA PRO A 357 -8.87 5.46 16.35
C PRO A 357 -9.71 6.53 17.02
N ALA A 358 -10.35 7.40 16.23
CA ALA A 358 -11.47 8.16 16.74
C ALA A 358 -12.26 7.16 17.58
N VAL A 359 -12.40 7.43 18.88
CA VAL A 359 -13.23 6.60 19.74
C VAL A 359 -14.54 6.56 18.99
N THR A 360 -14.83 5.46 18.32
CA THR A 360 -16.07 5.37 17.59
C THR A 360 -17.13 5.23 18.65
N LEU A 361 -18.36 5.62 18.36
CA LEU A 361 -19.49 5.34 19.25
C LEU A 361 -19.49 3.86 19.71
N ALA A 362 -18.96 2.94 18.90
CA ALA A 362 -18.85 1.51 19.22
C ALA A 362 -17.79 1.17 20.29
N SER A 363 -16.74 1.98 20.46
CA SER A 363 -15.70 1.77 21.49
C SER A 363 -16.10 2.29 22.89
N LEU A 364 -17.07 3.21 22.94
CA LEU A 364 -17.78 3.56 24.18
C LEU A 364 -18.88 2.54 24.44
N THR A 365 -18.91 2.01 25.66
CA THR A 365 -20.05 1.26 26.16
C THR A 365 -21.29 2.17 26.17
N PRO A 366 -22.51 1.59 26.12
CA PRO A 366 -23.74 2.37 26.19
C PRO A 366 -23.82 3.32 27.41
N ARG A 367 -23.20 2.93 28.54
CA ARG A 367 -23.15 3.74 29.76
C ARG A 367 -22.18 4.91 29.64
N GLU A 368 -20.99 4.70 29.08
CA GLU A 368 -20.02 5.77 28.84
C GLU A 368 -20.56 6.80 27.85
N ARG A 369 -21.28 6.37 26.81
CA ARG A 369 -21.90 7.26 25.83
C ARG A 369 -22.94 8.19 26.47
N ARG A 370 -23.88 7.64 27.28
CA ARG A 370 -24.87 8.45 28.00
C ARG A 370 -24.22 9.47 28.92
N VAL A 371 -23.12 9.09 29.59
CA VAL A 371 -22.36 10.01 30.44
C VAL A 371 -21.75 11.15 29.61
N LEU A 372 -21.17 10.86 28.45
CA LEU A 372 -20.58 11.84 27.54
C LEU A 372 -21.61 12.84 27.00
N GLU A 373 -22.77 12.36 26.54
CA GLU A 373 -23.88 13.20 26.04
C GLU A 373 -24.45 14.09 27.15
N THR A 374 -24.74 13.50 28.31
CA THR A 374 -25.35 14.21 29.44
C THR A 374 -24.42 15.27 30.00
N ILE A 375 -23.12 14.96 30.11
CA ILE A 375 -22.18 15.89 30.71
C ILE A 375 -21.95 17.12 29.83
N ASP A 376 -22.08 17.02 28.51
CA ASP A 376 -22.03 18.19 27.62
C ASP A 376 -23.20 19.15 27.88
N ALA A 377 -24.40 18.62 28.11
CA ALA A 377 -25.60 19.40 28.35
C ALA A 377 -25.61 20.15 29.71
N VAL A 378 -25.33 19.46 30.83
CA VAL A 378 -25.55 20.03 32.19
C VAL A 378 -24.31 20.54 32.91
N ARG A 379 -23.13 20.47 32.28
CA ARG A 379 -21.88 21.13 32.70
C ARG A 379 -21.30 20.80 34.10
N SER A 380 -21.89 19.89 34.90
CA SER A 380 -21.34 19.47 36.21
C SER A 380 -21.53 17.98 36.52
N ILE A 381 -20.62 17.38 37.31
CA ILE A 381 -20.69 15.96 37.71
C ILE A 381 -21.94 15.67 38.55
N ALA A 382 -22.31 16.57 39.46
CA ALA A 382 -23.47 16.40 40.33
C ALA A 382 -24.78 16.42 39.52
N ALA A 383 -24.90 17.33 38.55
CA ALA A 383 -26.08 17.37 37.68
C ALA A 383 -26.13 16.14 36.74
N THR A 384 -25.00 15.71 36.19
CA THR A 384 -24.94 14.48 35.38
C THR A 384 -25.33 13.25 36.19
N ALA A 385 -24.90 13.16 37.46
CA ALA A 385 -25.27 12.07 38.36
C ALA A 385 -26.78 12.05 38.64
N ALA A 386 -27.37 13.22 38.91
CA ALA A 386 -28.80 13.36 39.12
C ALA A 386 -29.62 12.97 37.89
N GLN A 387 -29.21 13.42 36.69
CA GLN A 387 -29.92 13.13 35.44
C GLN A 387 -29.81 11.67 34.99
N LEU A 388 -28.72 10.99 35.34
CA LEU A 388 -28.51 9.57 35.02
C LEU A 388 -28.90 8.63 36.15
N GLU A 389 -29.44 9.14 37.27
CA GLU A 389 -29.82 8.38 38.46
C GLU A 389 -28.71 7.46 39.00
N VAL A 390 -27.47 7.99 39.04
CA VAL A 390 -26.29 7.26 39.55
C VAL A 390 -25.51 8.10 40.55
N SER A 391 -24.59 7.48 41.29
CA SER A 391 -23.72 8.22 42.21
C SER A 391 -22.70 9.10 41.48
N ALA A 392 -22.29 10.21 42.09
CA ALA A 392 -21.22 11.07 41.55
C ALA A 392 -19.88 10.32 41.38
N ASN A 393 -19.61 9.30 42.19
CA ASN A 393 -18.43 8.45 42.05
C ASN A 393 -18.52 7.56 40.81
N THR A 394 -19.71 7.04 40.49
CA THR A 394 -19.94 6.29 39.25
C THR A 394 -19.64 7.18 38.04
N VAL A 395 -20.14 8.42 38.04
CA VAL A 395 -19.84 9.38 36.95
C VAL A 395 -18.34 9.65 36.85
N LYS A 396 -17.63 9.86 37.98
CA LYS A 396 -16.18 10.05 37.99
C LYS A 396 -15.42 8.86 37.41
N SER A 397 -15.77 7.62 37.80
CA SER A 397 -15.12 6.41 37.28
C SER A 397 -15.38 6.20 35.79
N GLN A 398 -16.61 6.48 35.32
CA GLN A 398 -16.95 6.42 33.89
C GLN A 398 -16.21 7.51 33.10
N LEU A 399 -16.11 8.74 33.62
CA LEU A 399 -15.32 9.81 33.01
C LEU A 399 -13.83 9.46 32.96
N GLN A 400 -13.27 8.82 33.98
CA GLN A 400 -11.90 8.32 33.93
C GLN A 400 -11.72 7.27 32.83
N ALA A 401 -12.66 6.34 32.65
CA ALA A 401 -12.61 5.39 31.56
C ALA A 401 -12.70 6.09 30.19
N ILE A 402 -13.59 7.07 30.04
CA ILE A 402 -13.71 7.91 28.83
C ILE A 402 -12.42 8.70 28.57
N TYR A 403 -11.82 9.31 29.59
CA TYR A 403 -10.55 10.03 29.49
C TYR A 403 -9.42 9.12 29.01
N ARG A 404 -9.31 7.91 29.57
CA ARG A 404 -8.33 6.92 29.09
C ARG A 404 -8.60 6.51 27.64
N LYS A 405 -9.86 6.25 27.29
CA LYS A 405 -10.25 5.84 25.93
C LYS A 405 -10.05 6.95 24.89
N LEU A 406 -10.20 8.21 25.27
CA LEU A 406 -9.98 9.39 24.41
C LEU A 406 -8.54 9.93 24.49
N GLY A 407 -7.66 9.35 25.31
CA GLY A 407 -6.29 9.81 25.47
C GLY A 407 -6.11 11.21 26.09
N VAL A 408 -7.06 11.68 26.89
CA VAL A 408 -7.05 13.02 27.51
C VAL A 408 -7.11 12.96 29.04
N SER A 409 -6.79 14.06 29.73
CA SER A 409 -6.79 14.13 31.20
C SER A 409 -7.71 15.22 31.78
N ARG A 410 -8.34 16.03 30.93
CA ARG A 410 -9.21 17.15 31.33
C ARG A 410 -10.55 17.11 30.60
N ARG A 411 -11.59 17.57 31.29
CA ARG A 411 -12.96 17.68 30.78
C ARG A 411 -13.06 18.51 29.50
N HIS A 412 -12.39 19.67 29.45
CA HIS A 412 -12.42 20.55 28.29
C HIS A 412 -11.87 19.85 27.04
N ASP A 413 -10.73 19.17 27.20
CA ASP A 413 -10.08 18.44 26.10
C ASP A 413 -10.92 17.25 25.65
N MET A 414 -11.56 16.54 26.58
CA MET A 414 -12.52 15.46 26.28
C MET A 414 -13.68 15.96 25.40
N LEU A 415 -14.34 17.06 25.76
CA LEU A 415 -15.48 17.59 24.99
C LEU A 415 -15.05 18.09 23.60
N ARG A 416 -13.87 18.69 23.49
CA ARG A 416 -13.31 19.12 22.21
C ARG A 416 -13.04 17.92 21.29
N VAL A 417 -12.32 16.92 21.80
CA VAL A 417 -12.00 15.69 21.07
C VAL A 417 -13.26 14.93 20.66
N ALA A 418 -14.27 14.84 21.54
CA ALA A 418 -15.54 14.18 21.23
C ALA A 418 -16.28 14.83 20.05
N ARG A 419 -16.29 16.18 19.96
CA ARG A 419 -16.89 16.89 18.81
C ARG A 419 -16.08 16.73 17.52
N GLU A 420 -14.76 16.85 17.62
CA GLU A 420 -13.85 16.63 16.48
C GLU A 420 -13.99 15.22 15.87
N GLN A 421 -14.33 14.23 16.71
CA GLN A 421 -14.54 12.82 16.32
C GLN A 421 -16.01 12.47 15.98
N GLY A 422 -16.95 13.43 16.04
CA GLY A 422 -18.37 13.21 15.71
C GLY A 422 -19.12 12.33 16.73
N LEU A 423 -18.71 12.35 18.00
CA LEU A 423 -19.33 11.62 19.10
C LEU A 423 -20.43 12.41 19.84
N LEU A 424 -20.50 13.73 19.62
CA LEU A 424 -21.42 14.68 20.25
C LEU A 424 -22.07 15.59 19.20
#